data_AF-A0A9D9YAF2-F1
#
_entry.id   AF-A0A9D9YAF2-F1
#
_cell.length_a   1.000
_cell.length_b   1.000
_cell.length_c   1.000
_cell.angle_alpha   90.00
_cell.angle_beta   90.00
_cell.angle_gamma   90.00
#
_symmetry.space_group_name_H-M   'P 1'
#
loop_
_entity.id
_entity.type
_entity.pdbx_description
1 polymer ?
#
loop_
_entity_poly.entity_id
_entity_poly.type
_entity_poly.pdbx_seq_one_letter_code
_entity_poly.pdbx_strand_id
1 'polypeptide(L)'
;MLLFVLNSMLALYADTMDHYMGIVNNIPKMEIKADGQAQIWAKSARNVLVLTCESVAESLKIANDTASRQNMPLFCMPATTILDGPMLHDLVQQTYRDISSQESDKSKMTVSEVALIGLTKAYPCSKQLQQSDIRMQSAKRLST
;
A
#
# COMPACT_ATOMS: atom_id res chain seq x y z
N MET A 1 -31.28 -10.33 -22.87
CA MET A 1 -30.71 -9.09 -22.31
C MET A 1 -30.21 -9.20 -20.87
N LEU A 2 -30.62 -10.20 -20.06
CA LEU A 2 -30.14 -10.36 -18.68
C LEU A 2 -28.72 -10.97 -18.56
N LEU A 3 -28.23 -11.66 -19.60
CA LEU A 3 -26.93 -12.34 -19.58
C LEU A 3 -25.71 -11.42 -19.84
N PHE A 4 -25.92 -10.20 -20.34
CA PHE A 4 -24.83 -9.25 -20.60
C PHE A 4 -24.40 -8.44 -19.36
N VAL A 5 -25.24 -8.36 -18.33
CA VAL A 5 -24.95 -7.60 -17.11
C VAL A 5 -24.11 -8.42 -16.11
N LEU A 6 -24.17 -9.76 -16.18
CA LEU A 6 -23.40 -10.62 -15.26
C LEU A 6 -21.89 -10.69 -15.57
N ASN A 7 -21.42 -10.25 -16.75
CA ASN A 7 -20.01 -10.34 -17.12
C ASN A 7 -19.18 -9.09 -16.73
N SER A 8 -19.81 -8.02 -16.24
CA SER A 8 -19.13 -6.80 -15.78
C SER A 8 -18.66 -6.88 -14.32
N MET A 9 -18.89 -8.01 -13.63
CA MET A 9 -18.53 -8.24 -12.22
C MET A 9 -17.20 -9.00 -12.04
N LEU A 10 -16.45 -9.25 -13.12
CA LEU A 10 -15.07 -9.70 -12.99
C LEU A 10 -14.24 -8.49 -12.55
N ALA A 11 -14.01 -8.42 -11.24
CA ALA A 11 -13.24 -7.42 -10.53
C ALA A 11 -11.90 -7.13 -11.25
N LEU A 12 -11.90 -6.11 -12.10
CA LEU A 12 -10.69 -5.46 -12.54
C LEU A 12 -10.23 -4.62 -11.33
N TYR A 13 -9.45 -5.22 -10.44
CA TYR A 13 -8.73 -4.45 -9.43
C TYR A 13 -7.66 -3.64 -10.18
N ALA A 14 -8.06 -2.47 -10.65
CA ALA A 14 -7.17 -1.56 -11.36
C ALA A 14 -6.03 -1.05 -10.45
N ASP A 15 -6.20 -1.13 -9.13
CA ASP A 15 -5.25 -0.70 -8.12
C ASP A 15 -4.42 -1.86 -7.55
N THR A 16 -4.15 -2.92 -8.33
CA THR A 16 -3.22 -3.98 -7.90
C THR A 16 -1.77 -3.51 -7.91
N MET A 17 -0.96 -4.14 -7.08
CA MET A 17 0.48 -3.95 -7.08
C MET A 17 1.13 -4.39 -8.40
N ASP A 18 0.55 -5.36 -9.12
CA ASP A 18 1.00 -5.73 -10.47
C ASP A 18 0.98 -4.54 -11.43
N HIS A 19 -0.17 -3.85 -11.51
CA HIS A 19 -0.30 -2.65 -12.35
C HIS A 19 0.60 -1.52 -11.86
N TYR A 20 0.61 -1.27 -10.55
CA TYR A 20 1.43 -0.22 -9.94
C TYR A 20 2.93 -0.42 -10.22
N MET A 21 3.47 -1.60 -9.92
CA MET A 21 4.87 -1.93 -10.15
C MET A 21 5.18 -2.04 -11.65
N GLY A 22 4.21 -2.42 -12.47
CA GLY A 22 4.32 -2.37 -13.92
C GLY A 22 4.60 -0.95 -14.44
N ILE A 23 3.94 0.07 -13.89
CA ILE A 23 4.22 1.47 -14.22
C ILE A 23 5.60 1.89 -13.69
N VAL A 24 5.86 1.66 -12.40
CA VAL A 24 7.13 1.98 -11.73
C VAL A 24 8.33 1.45 -12.53
N ASN A 25 8.28 0.18 -12.93
CA ASN A 25 9.39 -0.49 -13.62
C ASN A 25 9.56 -0.05 -15.09
N ASN A 26 8.56 0.60 -15.68
CA ASN A 26 8.61 1.06 -17.07
C ASN A 26 9.00 2.54 -17.20
N ILE A 27 8.79 3.36 -16.16
CA ILE A 27 9.22 4.77 -16.16
C ILE A 27 10.70 4.94 -16.57
N PRO A 28 11.69 4.25 -15.95
CA PRO A 28 13.09 4.43 -16.32
C PRO A 28 13.37 4.05 -17.78
N LYS A 29 12.68 3.02 -18.30
CA LYS A 29 12.83 2.59 -19.69
C LYS A 29 12.32 3.64 -20.68
N MET A 30 11.31 4.41 -20.29
CA MET A 30 10.73 5.45 -21.11
C MET A 30 11.51 6.77 -21.01
N GLU A 31 12.11 7.05 -19.85
CA GLU A 31 12.99 8.21 -19.65
C GLU A 31 14.32 8.14 -20.40
N ILE A 32 14.81 6.94 -20.70
CA ILE A 32 16.05 6.77 -21.49
C ILE A 32 15.78 6.86 -22.99
N LYS A 33 14.53 6.64 -23.43
CA LYS A 33 14.18 6.76 -24.85
C LYS A 33 14.21 8.22 -25.28
N ALA A 34 14.94 8.52 -26.35
CA ALA A 34 15.06 9.87 -26.90
C ALA A 34 13.81 10.34 -27.68
N ASP A 35 12.64 9.70 -27.50
CA ASP A 35 11.39 10.09 -28.16
C ASP A 35 10.51 10.95 -27.23
N GLY A 36 9.98 12.06 -27.74
CA GLY A 36 9.22 13.01 -26.93
C GLY A 36 7.95 12.42 -26.32
N GLN A 37 7.32 11.44 -26.99
CA GLN A 37 6.12 10.78 -26.50
C GLN A 37 6.42 9.91 -25.27
N ALA A 38 7.55 9.19 -25.26
CA ALA A 38 7.97 8.39 -24.11
C ALA A 38 8.29 9.25 -22.89
N GLN A 39 8.91 10.42 -23.10
CA GLN A 39 9.17 11.37 -22.01
C GLN A 39 7.86 11.92 -21.41
N ILE A 40 6.89 12.29 -22.26
CA ILE A 40 5.56 12.75 -21.82
C ILE A 40 4.84 11.63 -21.07
N TRP A 41 4.92 10.39 -21.57
CA TRP A 41 4.35 9.23 -20.89
C TRP A 41 4.99 9.02 -19.51
N ALA A 42 6.33 9.08 -19.41
CA ALA A 42 7.03 8.90 -18.13
C ALA A 42 6.65 9.97 -17.11
N LYS A 43 6.57 11.24 -17.53
CA LYS A 43 6.10 12.34 -16.68
C LYS A 43 4.66 12.12 -16.20
N SER A 44 3.77 11.72 -17.12
CA SER A 44 2.37 11.44 -16.79
C SER A 44 2.23 10.26 -15.84
N ALA A 45 3.01 9.19 -16.06
CA ALA A 45 3.04 8.00 -15.22
C ALA A 45 3.48 8.32 -13.79
N ARG A 46 4.52 9.16 -13.60
CA ARG A 46 4.93 9.65 -12.28
C ARG A 46 3.81 10.38 -11.55
N ASN A 47 3.13 11.29 -12.26
CA ASN A 47 2.01 12.04 -11.68
C ASN A 47 0.86 11.10 -11.26
N VAL A 48 0.53 10.10 -12.09
CA VAL A 48 -0.51 9.11 -11.75
C VAL A 48 -0.14 8.37 -10.47
N LEU A 49 1.11 7.88 -10.35
CA LEU A 49 1.55 7.16 -9.15
C LEU A 49 1.46 8.03 -7.89
N VAL A 50 1.89 9.29 -7.97
CA VAL A 50 1.81 10.23 -6.84
C VAL A 50 0.36 10.52 -6.48
N LEU A 51 -0.52 10.83 -7.45
CA LEU A 51 -1.94 11.09 -7.19
C LEU A 51 -2.67 9.88 -6.60
N THR A 52 -2.35 8.68 -7.08
CA THR A 52 -2.85 7.43 -6.48
C THR A 52 -2.42 7.36 -5.01
N CYS A 53 -1.15 7.61 -4.71
CA CYS A 53 -0.66 7.59 -3.34
C CYS A 53 -1.23 8.73 -2.47
N GLU A 54 -1.48 9.92 -3.00
CA GLU A 54 -2.17 11.01 -2.27
C GLU A 54 -3.60 10.60 -1.88
N SER A 55 -4.34 10.01 -2.81
CA SER A 55 -5.70 9.52 -2.58
C SER A 55 -5.73 8.41 -1.52
N VAL A 56 -4.79 7.47 -1.60
CA VAL A 56 -4.65 6.39 -0.60
C VAL A 56 -4.21 6.94 0.75
N ALA A 57 -3.25 7.87 0.79
CA ALA A 57 -2.80 8.53 2.01
C ALA A 57 -3.96 9.21 2.74
N GLU A 58 -4.77 9.98 2.02
CA GLU A 58 -5.92 10.67 2.61
C GLU A 58 -6.99 9.69 3.10
N SER A 59 -7.28 8.65 2.31
CA SER A 59 -8.21 7.60 2.71
C SER A 59 -7.77 6.88 3.98
N LEU A 60 -6.47 6.57 4.08
CA LEU A 60 -5.89 5.91 5.25
C LEU A 60 -5.82 6.84 6.47
N LYS A 61 -5.59 8.15 6.29
CA LYS A 61 -5.72 9.13 7.39
C LYS A 61 -7.14 9.16 7.93
N ILE A 62 -8.13 9.29 7.05
CA ILE A 62 -9.55 9.32 7.45
C ILE A 62 -9.94 8.02 8.17
N ALA A 63 -9.52 6.87 7.65
CA ALA A 63 -9.75 5.57 8.27
C ALA A 63 -9.07 5.49 9.66
N ASN A 64 -7.82 5.92 9.77
CA ASN A 64 -7.07 5.91 11.02
C ASN A 64 -7.67 6.86 12.06
N ASP A 65 -8.08 8.06 11.67
CA ASP A 65 -8.73 9.04 12.54
C ASP A 65 -10.06 8.50 13.06
N THR A 66 -10.84 7.85 12.18
CA THR A 66 -12.11 7.21 12.55
C THR A 66 -11.87 6.08 13.57
N ALA A 67 -10.87 5.24 13.33
CA ALA A 67 -10.53 4.13 14.22
C ALA A 67 -9.92 4.63 15.56
N SER A 68 -9.16 5.73 15.52
CA SER A 68 -8.59 6.41 16.70
C SER A 68 -9.66 6.94 17.65
N ARG A 69 -10.77 7.48 17.12
CA ARG A 69 -11.94 7.88 17.94
C ARG A 69 -12.55 6.72 18.72
N GLN A 70 -12.34 5.49 18.27
CA GLN A 70 -12.76 4.26 18.94
C GLN A 70 -11.64 3.63 19.79
N ASN A 71 -10.55 4.36 20.05
CA ASN A 71 -9.36 3.88 20.75
C ASN A 71 -8.67 2.67 20.08
N MET A 72 -8.87 2.51 18.77
CA MET A 72 -8.32 1.44 17.94
C MET A 72 -7.64 2.00 16.68
N PRO A 73 -6.63 2.88 16.80
CA PRO A 73 -5.87 3.36 15.64
C PRO A 73 -5.30 2.20 14.81
N LEU A 74 -5.31 2.35 13.50
CA LEU A 74 -4.69 1.42 12.56
C LEU A 74 -3.15 1.54 12.59
N PHE A 75 -2.64 2.76 12.74
CA PHE A 75 -1.22 3.09 12.89
C PHE A 75 -1.05 4.37 13.71
N CYS A 76 0.13 4.54 14.33
CA CYS A 76 0.40 5.61 15.28
C CYS A 76 1.54 6.50 14.79
N MET A 77 1.27 7.26 13.72
CA MET A 77 2.23 8.18 13.13
C MET A 77 2.41 9.44 14.01
N PRO A 78 3.65 9.91 14.26
CA PRO A 78 3.89 11.15 14.99
C PRO A 78 3.25 12.36 14.29
N ALA A 79 2.74 13.32 15.07
CA ALA A 79 2.13 14.55 14.53
C ALA A 79 3.09 15.42 13.71
N THR A 80 4.40 15.23 13.87
CA THR A 80 5.45 15.93 13.10
C THR A 80 5.66 15.33 11.71
N THR A 81 5.10 14.16 11.42
CA THR A 81 5.28 13.46 10.15
C THR A 81 4.08 13.71 9.25
N ILE A 82 4.36 14.07 7.99
CA ILE A 82 3.34 14.26 6.97
C ILE A 82 3.25 12.97 6.15
N LEU A 83 2.04 12.39 6.09
CA LEU A 83 1.72 11.31 5.19
C LEU A 83 1.20 11.91 3.87
N ASP A 84 2.09 12.06 2.89
CA ASP A 84 1.77 12.60 1.56
C ASP A 84 2.04 11.58 0.44
N GLY A 85 1.71 11.93 -0.81
CA GLY A 85 1.87 11.06 -1.97
C GLY A 85 3.28 10.52 -2.15
N PRO A 86 4.32 11.38 -2.19
CA PRO A 86 5.71 10.93 -2.32
C PRO A 86 6.16 10.00 -1.19
N MET A 87 5.88 10.34 0.07
CA MET A 87 6.23 9.49 1.21
C MET A 87 5.54 8.12 1.11
N LEU A 88 4.25 8.09 0.76
CA LEU A 88 3.52 6.84 0.62
C LEU A 88 3.96 6.05 -0.62
N HIS A 89 4.33 6.71 -1.72
CA HIS A 89 4.88 6.08 -2.92
C HIS A 89 6.16 5.29 -2.62
N ASP A 90 7.08 5.88 -1.86
CA ASP A 90 8.32 5.23 -1.45
C ASP A 90 8.04 4.07 -0.48
N LEU A 91 7.16 4.30 0.51
CA LEU A 91 6.77 3.30 1.49
C LEU A 91 6.11 2.08 0.84
N VAL A 92 5.21 2.28 -0.13
CA VAL A 92 4.53 1.19 -0.85
C VAL A 92 5.54 0.33 -1.61
N GLN A 93 6.46 0.95 -2.34
CA GLN A 93 7.49 0.20 -3.07
C GLN A 93 8.42 -0.58 -2.15
N GLN A 94 8.85 0.03 -1.05
CA GLN A 94 9.69 -0.63 -0.05
C GLN A 94 8.93 -1.81 0.57
N THR A 95 7.69 -1.58 1.00
CA THR A 95 6.85 -2.61 1.63
C THR A 95 6.60 -3.77 0.68
N TYR A 96 6.29 -3.50 -0.59
CA TYR A 96 6.09 -4.54 -1.60
C TYR A 96 7.33 -5.44 -1.80
N ARG A 97 8.53 -4.84 -1.75
CA ARG A 97 9.80 -5.59 -1.83
C ARG A 97 10.05 -6.41 -0.57
N ASP A 98 9.67 -5.89 0.59
CA ASP A 98 9.87 -6.52 1.90
C ASP A 98 8.87 -7.64 2.23
N ILE A 99 7.71 -7.71 1.55
CA ILE A 99 6.71 -8.75 1.81
C ILE A 99 7.29 -10.11 1.44
N SER A 100 7.43 -10.97 2.46
CA SER A 100 7.83 -12.36 2.32
C SER A 100 6.64 -13.22 1.88
N SER A 101 6.26 -13.13 0.61
CA SER A 101 5.29 -14.02 -0.03
C SER A 101 5.70 -14.31 -1.48
N GLN A 102 5.03 -15.26 -2.13
CA GLN A 102 5.25 -15.49 -3.55
C GLN A 102 4.85 -14.25 -4.34
N GLU A 103 5.60 -13.92 -5.40
CA GLU A 103 5.33 -12.75 -6.25
C GLU A 103 3.89 -12.76 -6.78
N SER A 104 3.35 -13.94 -7.12
CA SER A 104 1.96 -14.11 -7.58
C SER A 104 0.90 -13.75 -6.55
N ASP A 105 1.25 -13.78 -5.27
CA ASP A 105 0.32 -13.50 -4.17
C ASP A 105 0.36 -12.02 -3.81
N LYS A 106 1.56 -11.45 -3.62
CA LYS A 106 1.67 -10.01 -3.33
C LYS A 106 1.33 -9.11 -4.52
N SER A 107 1.51 -9.57 -5.77
CA SER A 107 1.13 -8.78 -6.95
C SER A 107 -0.37 -8.53 -7.05
N LYS A 108 -1.20 -9.40 -6.45
CA LYS A 108 -2.66 -9.27 -6.40
C LYS A 108 -3.15 -8.35 -5.29
N MET A 109 -2.29 -7.98 -4.34
CA MET A 109 -2.65 -7.03 -3.30
C MET A 109 -2.90 -5.67 -3.92
N THR A 110 -3.80 -4.91 -3.31
CA THR A 110 -4.05 -3.52 -3.70
C THR A 110 -2.94 -2.60 -3.18
N VAL A 111 -2.78 -1.44 -3.81
CA VAL A 111 -1.88 -0.38 -3.34
C VAL A 111 -2.22 0.03 -1.90
N SER A 112 -3.52 0.12 -1.57
CA SER A 112 -4.00 0.51 -0.24
C SER A 112 -3.66 -0.53 0.84
N GLU A 113 -3.78 -1.82 0.53
CA GLU A 113 -3.40 -2.89 1.46
C GLU A 113 -1.90 -2.88 1.75
N VAL A 114 -1.07 -2.76 0.71
CA VAL A 114 0.39 -2.67 0.88
C VAL A 114 0.79 -1.40 1.63
N ALA A 115 0.16 -0.26 1.33
CA ALA A 115 0.35 0.98 2.07
C ALA A 115 0.05 0.82 3.56
N LEU A 116 -1.09 0.20 3.89
CA LEU A 116 -1.48 -0.04 5.28
C LEU A 116 -0.49 -0.96 6.02
N ILE A 117 0.00 -2.02 5.37
CA ILE A 117 1.04 -2.89 5.92
C ILE A 117 2.31 -2.08 6.20
N GLY A 118 2.73 -1.24 5.26
CA GLY A 118 3.90 -0.38 5.43
C GLY A 118 3.76 0.57 6.60
N LEU A 119 2.62 1.26 6.70
CA LEU A 119 2.34 2.20 7.79
C LEU A 119 2.24 1.54 9.15
N THR A 120 1.59 0.37 9.25
CA THR A 120 1.49 -0.36 10.51
C THR A 120 2.84 -0.90 10.98
N LYS A 121 3.73 -1.29 10.05
CA LYS A 121 5.11 -1.70 10.34
C LYS A 121 5.99 -0.51 10.74
N ALA A 122 5.89 0.62 10.05
CA ALA A 122 6.70 1.81 10.30
C ALA A 122 6.27 2.57 11.57
N TYR A 123 4.97 2.56 11.87
CA TYR A 123 4.36 3.33 12.97
C TYR A 123 3.43 2.44 13.81
N PRO A 124 3.97 1.43 14.52
CA PRO A 124 3.17 0.54 15.35
C PRO A 124 2.55 1.29 16.53
N CYS A 125 1.31 0.95 16.87
CA CYS A 125 0.64 1.49 18.05
C CYS A 125 1.03 0.70 19.31
N SER A 126 1.32 1.38 20.42
CA SER A 126 1.85 0.76 21.66
C SER A 126 1.01 -0.40 22.22
N LYS A 127 -0.29 -0.48 21.92
CA LYS A 127 -1.15 -1.60 22.35
C LYS A 127 -0.89 -2.92 21.61
N GLN A 128 -0.35 -2.90 20.39
CA GLN A 128 -0.04 -4.11 19.61
C GLN A 128 1.25 -4.83 20.08
N LEU A 129 2.18 -4.11 20.68
CA LEU A 129 3.39 -4.68 21.29
C LEU A 129 3.03 -5.57 22.50
N GLN A 130 2.03 -5.18 23.31
CA GLN A 130 1.64 -5.97 24.48
C GLN A 130 0.96 -7.31 24.13
N GLN A 131 0.17 -7.37 23.05
CA GLN A 131 -0.54 -8.60 22.69
C GLN A 131 0.34 -9.66 22.01
N SER A 132 1.35 -9.22 21.25
CA SER A 132 2.32 -10.13 20.60
C SER A 132 3.31 -10.72 21.61
N ASP A 133 3.76 -9.92 22.59
CA ASP A 133 4.58 -10.40 23.71
C ASP A 133 3.83 -11.38 24.61
N ILE A 134 2.56 -11.13 24.93
CA ILE A 134 1.73 -12.06 25.72
C ILE A 134 1.53 -13.39 24.97
N ARG A 135 1.39 -13.37 23.64
CA ARG A 135 1.23 -14.59 22.83
C ARG A 135 2.53 -15.41 22.77
N MET A 136 3.70 -14.76 22.65
CA MET A 136 5.00 -15.44 22.72
C MET A 136 5.30 -16.00 24.11
N GLN A 137 4.92 -15.28 25.18
CA GLN A 137 5.10 -15.76 26.56
C GLN A 137 4.13 -16.90 26.93
N SER A 138 2.94 -16.93 26.34
CA SER A 138 1.98 -18.03 26.51
C SER A 138 2.45 -19.30 25.77
N ALA A 139 2.93 -19.16 24.54
CA ALA A 139 3.49 -20.29 23.78
C ALA A 139 4.71 -20.94 24.47
N LYS A 140 5.54 -20.15 25.14
CA LYS A 140 6.71 -20.64 25.89
C LYS A 140 6.36 -21.38 27.19
N ARG A 141 5.15 -21.17 27.72
CA ARG A 141 4.67 -21.76 28.97
C ARG A 141 3.96 -23.11 28.81
N LEU A 142 3.59 -23.48 27.57
CA LEU A 142 2.99 -24.78 27.23
C LEU A 142 4.02 -25.83 26.76
N SER A 143 5.32 -25.52 26.81
CA SER A 143 6.41 -26.41 26.37
C SER A 143 7.31 -26.89 27.51
N THR A 144 6.85 -26.76 28.76
CA THR A 144 7.45 -27.29 30.00
C THR A 144 6.37 -27.97 30.80
#